data_AF-A0ABD1D093-F1
#
_entry.id   AF-A0ABD1D093-F1
#
_cell.length_a   1.000
_cell.length_b   1.000
_cell.length_c   1.000
_cell.angle_alpha   90.00
_cell.angle_beta   90.00
_cell.angle_gamma   90.00
#
_symmetry.space_group_name_H-M   'P 1'
#
loop_
_entity.id
_entity.type
_entity.pdbx_description
1 polymer ?
#
loop_
_entity_poly.entity_id
_entity_poly.type
_entity_poly.pdbx_seq_one_letter_code
_entity_poly.pdbx_strand_id
1 'polypeptide(L)'
;MPPWHRPKSLERPQTWHSFKAIDPDTSQLARYHVQDLPEECREEAVDLLGRHFLPDEPLCRALRIPEDPASRSELRRIWRELTGQRIAQVCYREASDEIVALDLLNVVGKGDRLEVQSERLGRVFKDFW
;
A
#
# COMPACT_ATOMS: atom_id res chain seq x y z
N MET A 1 12.75 16.07 -15.56
CA MET A 1 12.05 16.67 -14.41
C MET A 1 12.31 15.78 -13.21
N PRO A 2 12.63 16.30 -12.01
CA PRO A 2 12.76 15.43 -10.85
C PRO A 2 11.40 14.74 -10.60
N PRO A 3 11.40 13.49 -10.13
CA PRO A 3 10.16 12.81 -9.77
C PRO A 3 9.38 13.64 -8.73
N TRP A 4 8.07 13.51 -8.70
CA TRP A 4 7.23 14.26 -7.75
C TRP A 4 7.59 13.90 -6.30
N HIS A 5 7.53 14.88 -5.39
CA HIS A 5 7.74 14.66 -3.96
C HIS A 5 6.73 15.45 -3.13
N ARG A 6 6.19 14.83 -2.07
CA ARG A 6 5.34 15.52 -1.10
C ARG A 6 6.13 16.64 -0.39
N PRO A 7 5.59 17.88 -0.29
CA PRO A 7 6.22 18.98 0.42
C PRO A 7 6.62 18.61 1.86
N LYS A 8 7.83 19.01 2.27
CA LYS A 8 8.38 18.72 3.62
C LYS A 8 7.76 19.57 4.74
N SER A 9 7.05 20.63 4.39
CA SER A 9 6.42 21.56 5.33
C SER A 9 5.19 21.00 6.05
N LEU A 10 4.68 19.84 5.64
CA LEU A 10 3.53 19.19 6.26
C LEU A 10 3.99 18.32 7.44
N GLU A 11 3.30 18.44 8.58
CA GLU A 11 3.49 17.56 9.75
C GLU A 11 3.23 16.10 9.36
N ARG A 12 3.97 15.18 10.01
CA ARG A 12 3.87 13.74 9.74
C ARG A 12 4.09 12.94 11.04
N PRO A 13 3.35 11.82 11.22
CA PRO A 13 2.20 11.39 10.42
C PRO A 13 0.97 12.28 10.67
N GLN A 14 0.18 12.57 9.63
CA GLN A 14 -1.07 13.32 9.74
C GLN A 14 -2.28 12.38 9.72
N THR A 15 -3.23 12.58 10.64
CA THR A 15 -4.54 11.94 10.59
C THR A 15 -5.46 12.67 9.61
N TRP A 16 -6.01 11.93 8.65
CA TRP A 16 -6.85 12.46 7.57
C TRP A 16 -8.34 12.26 7.83
N HIS A 17 -8.70 11.16 8.49
CA HIS A 17 -10.09 10.80 8.72
C HIS A 17 -10.24 9.97 9.99
N SER A 18 -11.40 10.08 10.64
CA SER A 18 -11.77 9.24 11.78
C SER A 18 -13.24 8.88 11.70
N PHE A 19 -13.56 7.63 12.00
CA PHE A 19 -14.90 7.07 11.86
C PHE A 19 -15.16 6.00 12.91
N LYS A 20 -16.42 5.58 13.04
CA LYS A 20 -16.82 4.44 13.88
C LYS A 20 -17.38 3.33 13.01
N ALA A 21 -17.00 2.09 13.30
CA ALA A 21 -17.48 0.91 12.58
C ALA A 21 -17.61 -0.26 13.57
N ILE A 22 -18.38 -1.29 13.18
CA ILE A 22 -18.44 -2.53 13.95
C ILE A 22 -17.13 -3.28 13.73
N ASP A 23 -16.46 -3.58 14.83
CA ASP A 23 -15.22 -4.34 14.86
C ASP A 23 -15.50 -5.83 14.57
N PRO A 24 -14.79 -6.44 13.62
CA PRO A 24 -15.09 -7.79 13.17
C PRO A 24 -14.82 -8.87 14.23
N ASP A 25 -13.84 -8.64 15.13
CA ASP A 25 -13.43 -9.63 16.12
C ASP A 25 -14.33 -9.59 17.36
N THR A 26 -14.75 -8.40 17.76
CA THR A 26 -15.53 -8.19 18.98
C THR A 26 -17.03 -7.99 18.73
N SER A 27 -17.43 -7.73 17.49
CA SER A 27 -18.79 -7.31 17.10
C SER A 27 -19.30 -6.06 17.85
N GLN A 28 -18.38 -5.24 18.38
CA GLN A 28 -18.71 -4.00 19.08
C GLN A 28 -18.36 -2.77 18.23
N LEU A 29 -19.01 -1.64 18.51
CA LEU A 29 -18.67 -0.38 17.84
C LEU A 29 -17.31 0.12 18.31
N ALA A 30 -16.32 0.11 17.42
CA ALA A 30 -14.99 0.66 17.66
C ALA A 30 -14.78 1.95 16.85
N ARG A 31 -13.78 2.74 17.24
CA ARG A 31 -13.34 3.92 16.48
C ARG A 31 -12.06 3.59 15.73
N TYR A 32 -11.95 4.13 14.53
CA TYR A 32 -10.82 3.95 13.64
C TYR A 32 -10.36 5.32 13.13
N HIS A 33 -9.10 5.38 12.72
CA HIS A 33 -8.56 6.57 12.07
C HIS A 33 -7.65 6.18 10.91
N VAL A 34 -7.75 6.96 9.84
CA VAL A 34 -6.87 6.86 8.66
C VAL A 34 -5.84 7.97 8.77
N GLN A 35 -4.56 7.61 8.66
CA GLN A 35 -3.44 8.54 8.74
C GLN A 35 -2.37 8.21 7.71
N ASP A 36 -1.38 9.10 7.59
CA ASP A 36 -0.13 8.78 6.88
C ASP A 36 0.53 7.52 7.45
N LEU A 37 1.02 6.63 6.58
CA LEU A 37 1.82 5.48 6.99
C LEU A 37 3.10 5.94 7.71
N PRO A 38 3.31 5.55 8.99
CA PRO A 38 4.56 5.83 9.70
C PRO A 38 5.78 5.22 9.00
N GLU A 39 6.92 5.88 9.09
CA GLU A 39 8.15 5.46 8.39
C GLU A 39 8.64 4.09 8.90
N GLU A 40 8.53 3.88 10.21
CA GLU A 40 8.87 2.66 10.93
C GLU A 40 7.98 1.46 10.55
N CYS A 41 6.75 1.71 10.08
CA CYS A 41 5.79 0.67 9.70
C CYS A 41 5.87 0.27 8.22
N ARG A 42 6.81 0.81 7.43
CA ARG A 42 6.86 0.58 5.98
C ARG A 42 7.09 -0.88 5.59
N GLU A 43 8.04 -1.55 6.21
CA GLU A 43 8.30 -2.96 5.88
C GLU A 43 7.15 -3.85 6.36
N GLU A 44 6.53 -3.55 7.51
CA GLU A 44 5.32 -4.23 7.97
C GLU A 44 4.18 -4.10 6.96
N ALA A 45 3.95 -2.90 6.44
CA ALA A 45 2.95 -2.64 5.40
C ALA A 45 3.22 -3.46 4.12
N VAL A 46 4.48 -3.53 3.67
CA VAL A 46 4.90 -4.36 2.51
C VAL A 46 4.67 -5.85 2.77
N ASP A 47 4.87 -6.31 4.01
CA ASP A 47 4.61 -7.69 4.41
C ASP A 47 3.11 -8.01 4.45
N LEU A 48 2.28 -7.10 4.97
CA LEU A 48 0.83 -7.24 5.00
C LEU A 48 0.23 -7.32 3.60
N LEU A 49 0.70 -6.52 2.65
CA LEU A 49 0.30 -6.63 1.24
C LEU A 49 0.70 -7.98 0.63
N GLY A 50 1.92 -8.43 0.92
CA GLY A 50 2.39 -9.74 0.47
C GLY A 50 1.54 -10.89 1.02
N ARG A 51 1.06 -10.75 2.27
CA ARG A 51 0.31 -11.78 2.98
C ARG A 51 -1.19 -11.79 2.66
N HIS A 52 -1.80 -10.62 2.51
CA HIS A 52 -3.25 -10.47 2.38
C HIS A 52 -3.69 -9.98 1.00
N PHE A 53 -3.04 -8.96 0.44
CA PHE A 53 -3.44 -8.41 -0.85
C PHE A 53 -3.16 -9.38 -2.01
N LEU A 54 -1.94 -9.95 -2.11
CA LEU A 54 -1.58 -10.84 -3.22
C LEU A 54 -2.51 -12.05 -3.41
N PRO A 55 -2.84 -12.84 -2.38
CA PRO A 55 -3.68 -14.03 -2.58
C PRO A 55 -5.14 -13.70 -2.88
N ASP A 56 -5.62 -12.55 -2.44
CA ASP A 56 -7.05 -12.22 -2.45
C ASP A 56 -7.44 -11.27 -3.59
N GLU A 57 -6.52 -10.43 -4.09
CA GLU A 57 -6.82 -9.51 -5.18
C GLU A 57 -7.08 -10.28 -6.49
N PRO A 58 -8.22 -10.02 -7.18
CA PRO A 58 -8.66 -10.82 -8.33
C PRO A 58 -7.64 -10.97 -9.46
N LEU A 59 -6.93 -9.90 -9.86
CA LEU A 59 -5.93 -9.97 -10.94
C LEU A 59 -4.70 -10.75 -10.53
N CYS A 60 -4.18 -10.51 -9.31
CA CYS A 60 -3.06 -11.24 -8.74
C CYS A 60 -3.35 -12.74 -8.68
N ARG A 61 -4.55 -13.10 -8.22
CA ARG A 61 -5.00 -14.49 -8.16
C ARG A 61 -5.17 -15.11 -9.55
N ALA A 62 -5.83 -14.42 -10.48
CA ALA A 62 -6.08 -14.93 -11.83
C ALA A 62 -4.77 -15.18 -12.60
N LEU A 63 -3.77 -14.33 -12.40
CA LEU A 63 -2.44 -14.45 -13.03
C LEU A 63 -1.46 -15.30 -12.23
N ARG A 64 -1.89 -15.86 -11.10
CA ARG A 64 -1.05 -16.70 -10.23
C ARG A 64 0.23 -16.00 -9.79
N ILE A 65 0.09 -14.72 -9.41
CA ILE A 65 1.18 -13.89 -8.89
C ILE A 65 1.71 -14.42 -7.54
N PRO A 66 0.87 -14.87 -6.59
CA PRO A 66 1.35 -15.43 -5.31
C PRO A 66 2.28 -16.65 -5.47
N GLU A 67 2.10 -17.42 -6.54
CA GLU A 67 2.91 -18.61 -6.85
C GLU A 67 4.16 -18.30 -7.68
N ASP A 68 4.36 -17.05 -8.11
CA ASP A 68 5.52 -16.63 -8.89
C ASP A 68 6.51 -15.81 -8.04
N PRO A 69 7.65 -16.40 -7.62
CA PRO A 69 8.65 -15.70 -6.81
C PRO A 69 9.20 -14.43 -7.47
N ALA A 70 9.31 -14.41 -8.81
CA ALA A 70 9.80 -13.24 -9.53
C ALA A 70 8.83 -12.06 -9.40
N SER A 71 7.54 -12.29 -9.69
CA SER A 71 6.50 -11.28 -9.48
C SER A 71 6.41 -10.82 -8.03
N ARG A 72 6.51 -11.74 -7.06
CA ARG A 72 6.46 -11.36 -5.63
C ARG A 72 7.61 -10.46 -5.22
N SER A 73 8.82 -10.80 -5.65
CA SER A 73 10.01 -10.01 -5.39
C SER A 73 9.88 -8.61 -5.99
N GLU A 74 9.40 -8.54 -7.24
CA GLU A 74 9.23 -7.28 -7.94
C GLU A 74 8.12 -6.40 -7.35
N LEU A 75 6.94 -6.94 -6.99
CA LEU A 75 5.89 -6.16 -6.32
C LEU A 75 6.38 -5.62 -4.97
N ARG A 76 7.11 -6.42 -4.19
CA ARG A 76 7.70 -5.93 -2.92
C ARG A 76 8.70 -4.81 -3.15
N ARG A 77 9.51 -4.86 -4.22
CA ARG A 77 10.39 -3.75 -4.61
C ARG A 77 9.57 -2.50 -4.93
N ILE A 78 8.55 -2.63 -5.79
CA ILE A 78 7.67 -1.53 -6.20
C ILE A 78 7.00 -0.89 -4.97
N TRP A 79 6.43 -1.69 -4.06
CA TRP A 79 5.78 -1.16 -2.86
C TRP A 79 6.74 -0.40 -1.93
N ARG A 80 8.00 -0.83 -1.80
CA ARG A 80 9.02 -0.05 -1.07
C ARG A 80 9.31 1.29 -1.74
N GLU A 81 9.38 1.30 -3.07
CA GLU A 81 9.57 2.55 -3.83
C GLU A 81 8.37 3.49 -3.63
N LEU A 82 7.14 2.97 -3.70
CA LEU A 82 5.91 3.76 -3.53
C LEU A 82 5.77 4.34 -2.11
N THR A 83 6.04 3.54 -1.08
CA THR A 83 6.01 4.04 0.32
C THR A 83 7.03 5.16 0.56
N GLY A 84 8.11 5.22 -0.23
CA GLY A 84 9.09 6.32 -0.23
C GLY A 84 8.51 7.69 -0.58
N GLN A 85 7.39 7.76 -1.31
CA GLN A 85 6.73 9.03 -1.64
C GLN A 85 5.99 9.68 -0.46
N ARG A 86 5.86 8.97 0.68
CA ARG A 86 5.24 9.48 1.91
C ARG A 86 3.81 9.97 1.71
N ILE A 87 3.05 9.24 0.89
CA ILE A 87 1.63 9.46 0.63
C ILE A 87 0.78 8.22 0.86
N ALA A 88 1.40 7.06 1.16
CA ALA A 88 0.66 5.87 1.58
C ALA A 88 -0.12 6.15 2.87
N GLN A 89 -1.30 5.53 2.97
CA GLN A 89 -2.21 5.70 4.10
C GLN A 89 -2.41 4.38 4.82
N VAL A 90 -2.64 4.47 6.12
CA VAL A 90 -2.85 3.33 7.01
C VAL A 90 -4.04 3.61 7.91
N CYS A 91 -4.80 2.56 8.24
CA CYS A 91 -5.90 2.63 9.18
C CYS A 91 -5.56 1.85 10.45
N TYR A 92 -5.85 2.44 11.60
CA TYR A 92 -5.72 1.82 12.92
C TYR A 92 -7.05 1.88 13.67
N ARG A 93 -7.26 0.92 14.55
CA ARG A 93 -8.28 1.00 15.61
C ARG A 93 -7.74 1.88 16.75
N GLU A 94 -8.59 2.74 17.34
CA GLU A 94 -8.20 3.56 18.49
C GLU A 94 -7.65 2.66 19.62
N ALA A 95 -6.55 3.10 20.26
CA ALA A 95 -5.84 2.36 21.32
C ALA A 95 -5.21 1.01 20.89
N SER A 96 -4.97 0.82 19.59
CA SER A 96 -4.27 -0.34 19.05
C SER A 96 -3.30 0.09 17.96
N ASP A 97 -2.09 -0.46 17.98
CA ASP A 97 -1.07 -0.21 16.95
C ASP A 97 -1.15 -1.23 15.80
N GLU A 98 -2.20 -2.06 15.75
CA GLU A 98 -2.42 -3.03 14.69
C GLU A 98 -2.94 -2.35 13.42
N ILE A 99 -2.23 -2.55 12.30
CA ILE A 99 -2.66 -2.08 10.99
C ILE A 99 -3.89 -2.88 10.54
N VAL A 100 -5.05 -2.23 10.45
CA VAL A 100 -6.29 -2.88 10.01
C VAL A 100 -6.55 -2.73 8.51
N ALA A 101 -5.98 -1.69 7.89
CA ALA A 101 -6.03 -1.50 6.44
C ALA A 101 -4.84 -0.63 5.97
N LEU A 102 -4.50 -0.79 4.70
CA LEU A 102 -3.43 -0.05 4.04
C LEU A 102 -3.90 0.37 2.65
N ASP A 103 -3.53 1.58 2.23
CA ASP A 103 -3.66 2.05 0.86
C ASP A 103 -2.32 2.58 0.36
N LEU A 104 -1.78 1.95 -0.68
CA LEU A 104 -0.55 2.39 -1.32
C LEU A 104 -0.85 3.32 -2.47
N LEU A 105 -0.47 4.58 -2.29
CA LEU A 105 -0.70 5.66 -3.24
C LEU A 105 0.58 6.05 -3.99
N ASN A 106 0.40 6.55 -5.21
CA ASN A 106 1.47 7.03 -6.07
C ASN A 106 1.02 8.30 -6.80
N VAL A 107 1.91 9.28 -6.97
CA VAL A 107 1.71 10.38 -7.93
C VAL A 107 2.53 10.09 -9.17
N VAL A 108 1.86 10.01 -10.32
CA VAL A 108 2.52 9.76 -11.59
C VAL A 108 2.40 10.96 -12.50
N GLY A 109 3.56 11.45 -12.93
CA GLY A 109 3.71 12.51 -13.91
C GLY A 109 3.80 11.96 -15.33
N LYS A 110 3.54 12.84 -16.29
CA LYS A 110 3.74 12.52 -17.71
C LYS A 110 5.22 12.19 -17.96
N GLY A 111 5.47 10.97 -18.44
CA GLY A 111 6.81 10.49 -18.80
C GLY A 111 7.49 9.64 -17.71
N ASP A 112 6.88 9.51 -16.54
CA ASP A 112 7.30 8.51 -15.56
C ASP A 112 7.08 7.10 -16.13
N ARG A 113 7.98 6.18 -15.80
CA ARG A 113 7.92 4.78 -16.24
C ARG A 113 8.13 3.87 -15.05
N LEU A 114 7.26 2.87 -14.92
CA LEU A 114 7.48 1.75 -14.03
C LEU A 114 8.20 0.65 -14.78
N GLU A 115 9.43 0.33 -14.37
CA GLU A 115 10.14 -0.81 -14.92
C GLU A 115 9.62 -2.10 -14.27
N VAL A 116 9.00 -2.95 -15.10
CA VAL A 116 8.47 -4.26 -14.73
C VAL A 116 9.17 -5.32 -15.56
N GLN A 117 9.85 -6.25 -14.89
CA GLN A 117 10.66 -7.32 -15.49
C GLN A 117 9.91 -8.65 -15.51
N SER A 118 9.03 -8.90 -14.54
CA SER A 118 8.19 -10.08 -14.51
C SER A 118 7.21 -10.06 -15.68
N GLU A 119 7.18 -11.14 -16.46
CA GLU A 119 6.21 -11.29 -17.53
C GLU A 119 4.76 -11.26 -17.02
N ARG A 120 4.49 -11.89 -15.86
CA ARG A 120 3.13 -11.95 -15.30
C ARG A 120 2.68 -10.58 -14.78
N LEU A 121 3.56 -9.84 -14.11
CA LEU A 121 3.25 -8.46 -13.70
C LEU A 121 3.18 -7.52 -14.89
N GLY A 122 4.01 -7.72 -15.91
CA GLY A 122 3.97 -6.96 -17.15
C GLY A 122 2.58 -7.01 -17.79
N ARG A 123 1.88 -8.14 -17.69
CA ARG A 123 0.49 -8.27 -18.14
C ARG A 123 -0.51 -7.46 -17.30
N VAL A 124 -0.24 -7.25 -16.02
CA VAL A 124 -1.06 -6.38 -15.16
C VAL A 124 -0.84 -4.92 -15.54
N PHE A 125 0.42 -4.50 -15.64
CA PHE A 125 0.78 -3.08 -15.74
C PHE A 125 0.80 -2.52 -17.18
N LYS A 126 0.65 -3.36 -18.20
CA LYS A 126 0.77 -2.98 -19.63
C LYS A 126 -0.10 -1.79 -20.05
N ASP A 127 -1.25 -1.61 -19.41
CA ASP A 127 -2.24 -0.59 -19.77
C ASP A 127 -2.35 0.54 -18.73
N PHE A 128 -1.57 0.49 -17.66
CA PHE A 128 -1.64 1.47 -16.56
C PHE A 128 -0.54 2.53 -16.59
N TRP A 129 0.53 2.33 -17.39
CA TRP A 129 1.69 3.23 -17.49
C TRP A 129 2.14 3.45 -18.94
#